data_AF-A0A0J9TS98-F1
#
_entry.id   AF-A0A0J9TS98-F1
#
_cell.length_a   1.000
_cell.length_b   1.000
_cell.length_c   1.000
_cell.angle_alpha   90.00
_cell.angle_beta   90.00
_cell.angle_gamma   90.00
#
_symmetry.space_group_name_H-M   'P 1'
#
loop_
_entity.id
_entity.type
_entity.pdbx_description
1 polymer ?
#
loop_
_entity_poly.entity_id
_entity_poly.type
_entity_poly.pdbx_seq_one_letter_code
_entity_poly.pdbx_strand_id
1 'polypeptide(L)'
;PLKFFFESLNFAYSDNSNSFICNSLMKDKRNRSINMYKYCNILNVILRNWDDILKTFKSIIDKNKCCEYLNYWLHSKLQDNIYRSEDIKFLYVAWDWINRTIPEENRCKRKNFNVNGKIFKKKLELYIFLEFYDYIKDKLGTVDTKQNEKYCDYIKDGFDLYYNMKSEAILQTNRVYNDELFAFEKKLDNTNLCDLTKKCPHRCLGIIFDTKNKTLCQAEQ
;
A
#
# COMPACT_ATOMS: atom_id res chain seq x y z
N PRO A 1 3.18 5.57 10.81
CA PRO A 1 1.76 5.14 10.91
C PRO A 1 1.48 3.79 10.23
N LEU A 2 1.78 3.63 8.93
CA LEU A 2 1.56 2.39 8.18
C LEU A 2 2.24 1.17 8.80
N LYS A 3 3.52 1.28 9.17
CA LYS A 3 4.29 0.19 9.81
C LYS A 3 3.61 -0.31 11.09
N PHE A 4 3.27 0.61 12.01
CA PHE A 4 2.59 0.26 13.25
C PHE A 4 1.20 -0.35 13.01
N PHE A 5 0.49 0.12 11.98
CA PHE A 5 -0.78 -0.48 11.59
C PHE A 5 -0.57 -1.94 11.13
N PHE A 6 0.39 -2.20 10.23
CA PHE A 6 0.69 -3.57 9.77
C PHE A 6 1.13 -4.49 10.91
N GLU A 7 1.94 -3.99 11.84
CA GLU A 7 2.34 -4.72 13.04
C GLU A 7 1.13 -5.03 13.93
N SER A 8 0.22 -4.07 14.10
CA SER A 8 -0.99 -4.26 14.89
C SER A 8 -1.87 -5.38 14.33
N LEU A 9 -1.93 -5.57 13.01
CA LEU A 9 -2.70 -6.67 12.38
C LEU A 9 -2.11 -8.05 12.66
N ASN A 10 -0.83 -8.15 13.04
CA ASN A 10 -0.19 -9.43 13.30
C ASN A 10 -0.70 -10.12 14.57
N PHE A 11 -1.43 -9.41 15.45
CA PHE A 11 -2.08 -10.03 16.62
C PHE A 11 -2.99 -11.21 16.20
N ALA A 12 -3.63 -11.13 15.04
CA ALA A 12 -4.55 -12.12 14.53
C ALA A 12 -3.89 -13.48 14.25
N TYR A 13 -2.56 -13.55 14.17
CA TYR A 13 -1.84 -14.83 14.07
C TYR A 13 -1.74 -15.59 15.39
N SER A 14 -1.92 -14.91 16.53
CA SER A 14 -1.94 -15.56 17.85
C SER A 14 -3.31 -16.19 18.18
N ASP A 15 -4.33 -15.88 17.37
CA ASP A 15 -5.70 -16.36 17.55
C ASP A 15 -5.95 -17.60 16.67
N ASN A 16 -6.18 -18.73 17.32
CA ASN A 16 -6.50 -20.01 16.67
C ASN A 16 -8.01 -20.24 16.50
N SER A 17 -8.84 -19.21 16.67
CA SER A 17 -10.29 -19.33 16.52
C SER A 17 -10.67 -19.66 15.08
N ASN A 18 -11.47 -20.71 14.95
CA ASN A 18 -12.02 -21.12 13.66
C ASN A 18 -13.29 -20.31 13.37
N SER A 19 -13.33 -19.64 12.22
CA SER A 19 -14.53 -18.91 11.80
C SER A 19 -15.58 -19.86 11.23
N PHE A 20 -16.81 -19.81 11.73
CA PHE A 20 -17.94 -20.53 11.13
C PHE A 20 -18.16 -20.15 9.66
N ILE A 21 -17.94 -18.89 9.30
CA ILE A 21 -18.05 -18.39 7.92
C ILE A 21 -16.96 -19.04 7.06
N CYS A 22 -15.71 -19.00 7.50
CA CYS A 22 -14.61 -19.64 6.76
C CYS A 22 -14.79 -21.15 6.63
N ASN A 23 -15.23 -21.82 7.70
CA ASN A 23 -15.52 -23.26 7.71
C ASN A 23 -16.65 -23.63 6.76
N SER A 24 -17.78 -22.92 6.83
CA SER A 24 -18.95 -23.22 6.01
C SER A 24 -18.64 -23.06 4.54
N LEU A 25 -17.95 -21.98 4.18
CA LEU A 25 -17.59 -21.76 2.80
C LEU A 25 -16.53 -22.81 2.32
N MET A 26 -15.70 -23.38 3.21
CA MET A 26 -14.70 -24.42 2.89
C MET A 26 -15.30 -25.79 2.57
N LYS A 27 -16.40 -26.18 3.24
CA LYS A 27 -17.04 -27.49 3.05
C LYS A 27 -17.51 -27.74 1.61
N ASP A 28 -17.81 -26.68 0.86
CA ASP A 28 -18.28 -26.77 -0.52
C ASP A 28 -17.21 -27.09 -1.57
N LYS A 29 -15.89 -27.03 -1.28
CA LYS A 29 -14.86 -27.23 -2.30
C LYS A 29 -13.69 -28.09 -1.83
N ARG A 30 -13.68 -29.35 -2.27
CA ARG A 30 -12.74 -30.44 -1.90
C ARG A 30 -11.25 -30.21 -2.24
N ASN A 31 -10.84 -29.05 -2.75
CA ASN A 31 -9.48 -28.81 -3.29
C ASN A 31 -8.93 -27.38 -3.04
N ARG A 32 -9.28 -26.72 -1.92
CA ARG A 32 -8.71 -25.40 -1.58
C ARG A 32 -7.40 -25.53 -0.80
N SER A 33 -6.48 -24.56 -0.96
CA SER A 33 -5.21 -24.58 -0.24
C SER A 33 -5.40 -24.38 1.27
N ILE A 34 -4.66 -25.13 2.09
CA ILE A 34 -4.64 -25.00 3.57
C ILE A 34 -4.31 -23.55 3.98
N ASN A 35 -3.42 -22.90 3.23
CA ASN A 35 -3.04 -21.51 3.47
C ASN A 35 -4.21 -20.54 3.28
N MET A 36 -5.18 -20.87 2.43
CA MET A 36 -6.35 -20.03 2.21
C MET A 36 -7.29 -19.99 3.41
N TYR A 37 -7.50 -21.15 4.02
CA TYR A 37 -8.29 -21.27 5.24
C TYR A 37 -7.67 -20.44 6.38
N LYS A 38 -6.35 -20.52 6.52
CA LYS A 38 -5.58 -19.71 7.48
C LYS A 38 -5.83 -18.21 7.29
N TYR A 39 -5.69 -17.69 6.06
CA TYR A 39 -5.88 -16.26 5.81
C TYR A 39 -7.34 -15.81 5.96
N CYS A 40 -8.31 -16.69 5.68
CA CYS A 40 -9.71 -16.41 5.99
C CYS A 40 -9.95 -16.23 7.50
N ASN A 41 -9.42 -17.13 8.34
CA ASN A 41 -9.57 -17.00 9.80
C ASN A 41 -8.87 -15.76 10.34
N ILE A 42 -7.67 -15.47 9.86
CA ILE A 42 -6.94 -14.25 10.22
C ILE A 42 -7.77 -13.01 9.86
N LEU A 43 -8.32 -12.95 8.65
CA LEU A 43 -9.18 -11.85 8.23
C LEU A 43 -10.44 -11.74 9.10
N ASN A 44 -11.04 -12.87 9.48
CA ASN A 44 -12.17 -12.89 10.40
C ASN A 44 -11.83 -12.31 11.76
N VAL A 45 -10.67 -12.66 12.34
CA VAL A 45 -10.23 -12.09 13.62
C VAL A 45 -10.02 -10.58 13.49
N ILE A 46 -9.36 -10.12 12.42
CA ILE A 46 -9.16 -8.68 12.16
C ILE A 46 -10.49 -7.95 12.05
N LEU A 47 -11.40 -8.43 11.20
CA LEU A 47 -12.67 -7.76 10.91
C LEU A 47 -13.62 -7.78 12.12
N ARG A 48 -13.59 -8.80 12.97
CA ARG A 48 -14.37 -8.82 14.22
C ARG A 48 -13.88 -7.81 15.26
N ASN A 49 -12.58 -7.51 15.26
CA ASN A 49 -11.97 -6.50 16.13
C ASN A 49 -11.82 -5.14 15.43
N TRP A 50 -12.47 -4.95 14.28
CA TRP A 50 -12.22 -3.81 13.41
C TRP A 50 -12.53 -2.47 14.06
N ASP A 51 -13.62 -2.38 14.81
CA ASP A 51 -13.99 -1.15 15.53
C ASP A 51 -12.92 -0.74 16.55
N ASP A 52 -12.31 -1.70 17.24
CA ASP A 52 -11.26 -1.42 18.22
C ASP A 52 -9.93 -1.08 17.56
N ILE A 53 -9.62 -1.69 16.41
CA ILE A 53 -8.51 -1.28 15.55
C ILE A 53 -8.72 0.18 15.09
N LEU A 54 -9.90 0.52 14.58
CA LEU A 54 -10.22 1.88 14.15
C LEU A 54 -10.11 2.88 15.29
N LYS A 55 -10.63 2.56 16.49
CA LYS A 55 -10.48 3.41 17.69
C LYS A 55 -9.01 3.63 18.05
N THR A 56 -8.19 2.58 18.01
CA THR A 56 -6.76 2.65 18.34
C THR A 56 -6.00 3.61 17.44
N PHE A 57 -6.37 3.69 16.16
CA PHE A 57 -5.67 4.51 15.16
C PHE A 57 -6.37 5.83 14.81
N LYS A 58 -7.55 6.13 15.37
CA LYS A 58 -8.40 7.27 15.01
C LYS A 58 -7.68 8.63 15.03
N SER A 59 -6.72 8.83 15.93
CA SER A 59 -5.97 10.09 16.06
C SER A 59 -4.80 10.23 15.08
N ILE A 60 -4.43 9.16 14.36
CA ILE A 60 -3.23 9.10 13.53
C ILE A 60 -3.57 8.77 12.07
N ILE A 61 -4.62 7.98 11.82
CA ILE A 61 -4.97 7.45 10.50
C ILE A 61 -6.48 7.61 10.28
N ASP A 62 -6.87 8.19 9.14
CA ASP A 62 -8.26 8.24 8.70
C ASP A 62 -8.84 6.82 8.53
N LYS A 63 -10.11 6.63 8.86
CA LYS A 63 -10.75 5.29 8.80
C LYS A 63 -10.70 4.66 7.41
N ASN A 64 -10.85 5.45 6.34
CA ASN A 64 -10.80 4.91 4.98
C ASN A 64 -9.38 4.46 4.65
N LYS A 65 -8.38 5.18 5.19
CA LYS A 65 -6.97 4.85 5.05
C LYS A 65 -6.60 3.58 5.82
N CYS A 66 -7.15 3.35 7.01
CA CYS A 66 -7.04 2.06 7.70
C CYS A 66 -7.57 0.91 6.83
N CYS A 67 -8.71 1.10 6.18
CA CYS A 67 -9.27 0.09 5.28
C CYS A 67 -8.38 -0.14 4.04
N GLU A 68 -7.84 0.92 3.45
CA GLU A 68 -6.88 0.81 2.34
C GLU A 68 -5.63 0.04 2.77
N TYR A 69 -5.10 0.30 3.98
CA TYR A 69 -3.97 -0.44 4.54
C TYR A 69 -4.28 -1.92 4.74
N LEU A 70 -5.47 -2.26 5.24
CA LEU A 70 -5.89 -3.66 5.39
C LEU A 70 -5.92 -4.37 4.03
N ASN A 71 -6.39 -3.69 2.98
CA ASN A 71 -6.38 -4.22 1.62
C ASN A 71 -4.97 -4.51 1.13
N TYR A 72 -4.05 -3.54 1.23
CA TYR A 72 -2.64 -3.75 0.84
C TYR A 72 -1.97 -4.85 1.66
N TRP A 73 -2.20 -4.89 2.97
CA TRP A 73 -1.64 -5.90 3.87
C TRP A 73 -2.11 -7.30 3.49
N LEU A 74 -3.42 -7.51 3.28
CA LEU A 74 -3.93 -8.85 2.95
C LEU A 74 -3.33 -9.32 1.62
N HIS A 75 -3.36 -8.47 0.60
CA HIS A 75 -2.80 -8.78 -0.71
C HIS A 75 -1.29 -9.03 -0.68
N SER A 76 -0.54 -8.35 0.19
CA SER A 76 0.89 -8.61 0.38
C SER A 76 1.15 -9.98 1.01
N LYS A 77 0.18 -10.58 1.70
CA LYS A 77 0.29 -11.98 2.17
C LYS A 77 -0.12 -12.98 1.10
N LEU A 78 -0.99 -12.55 0.18
CA LEU A 78 -1.44 -13.39 -0.91
C LEU A 78 -0.38 -13.50 -2.03
N GLN A 79 0.39 -12.45 -2.30
CA GLN A 79 1.38 -12.42 -3.39
C GLN A 79 2.48 -13.49 -3.28
N ASP A 80 2.80 -13.92 -2.05
CA ASP A 80 3.90 -14.86 -1.78
C ASP A 80 3.52 -16.33 -2.05
N ASN A 81 2.27 -16.61 -2.43
CA ASN A 81 1.85 -17.97 -2.76
C ASN A 81 1.15 -18.02 -4.11
N ILE A 82 1.23 -19.19 -4.75
CA ILE A 82 0.51 -19.48 -6.00
C ILE A 82 -0.95 -19.79 -5.65
N TYR A 83 -1.72 -18.78 -5.26
CA TYR A 83 -3.16 -18.93 -5.05
C TYR A 83 -3.89 -19.05 -6.38
N ARG A 84 -4.85 -19.98 -6.44
CA ARG A 84 -5.76 -20.06 -7.58
C ARG A 84 -6.72 -18.86 -7.56
N SER A 85 -7.17 -18.43 -8.73
CA SER A 85 -8.11 -17.29 -8.83
C SER A 85 -9.39 -17.54 -8.02
N GLU A 86 -9.81 -18.80 -7.94
CA GLU A 86 -10.97 -19.27 -7.18
C GLU A 86 -10.77 -19.15 -5.67
N ASP A 87 -9.53 -19.29 -5.20
CA ASP A 87 -9.20 -19.09 -3.79
C ASP A 87 -9.35 -17.60 -3.46
N ILE A 88 -8.75 -16.69 -4.21
CA ILE A 88 -8.88 -15.24 -3.94
C ILE A 88 -10.35 -14.80 -3.95
N LYS A 89 -11.15 -15.27 -4.93
CA LYS A 89 -12.60 -15.02 -4.98
C LYS A 89 -13.31 -15.49 -3.71
N PHE A 90 -12.89 -16.60 -3.14
CA PHE A 90 -13.44 -17.08 -1.88
C PHE A 90 -13.13 -16.17 -0.71
N LEU A 91 -11.88 -15.66 -0.60
CA LEU A 91 -11.53 -14.73 0.48
C LEU A 91 -12.45 -13.53 0.46
N TYR A 92 -12.72 -13.05 -0.75
CA TYR A 92 -13.56 -11.90 -1.00
C TYR A 92 -15.01 -12.13 -0.62
N VAL A 93 -15.55 -13.31 -0.91
CA VAL A 93 -16.87 -13.69 -0.40
C VAL A 93 -16.85 -13.71 1.13
N ALA A 94 -15.88 -14.36 1.76
CA ALA A 94 -15.78 -14.38 3.21
C ALA A 94 -15.66 -12.97 3.80
N TRP A 95 -14.80 -12.12 3.24
CA TRP A 95 -14.65 -10.72 3.61
C TRP A 95 -16.01 -10.02 3.57
N ASP A 96 -16.72 -10.07 2.44
CA ASP A 96 -18.00 -9.37 2.27
C ASP A 96 -19.04 -9.83 3.29
N TRP A 97 -19.07 -11.12 3.62
CA TRP A 97 -19.96 -11.69 4.63
C TRP A 97 -19.61 -11.22 6.05
N ILE A 98 -18.33 -11.27 6.44
CA ILE A 98 -17.88 -10.81 7.76
C ILE A 98 -18.10 -9.30 7.88
N ASN A 99 -17.79 -8.53 6.83
CA ASN A 99 -17.92 -7.09 6.83
C ASN A 99 -19.39 -6.63 6.99
N ARG A 100 -20.37 -7.45 6.60
CA ARG A 100 -21.80 -7.14 6.85
C ARG A 100 -22.17 -7.16 8.32
N THR A 101 -21.41 -7.87 9.17
CA THR A 101 -21.63 -7.91 10.63
C THR A 101 -21.07 -6.69 11.35
N ILE A 102 -20.31 -5.84 10.66
CA ILE A 102 -19.74 -4.59 11.17
C ILE A 102 -20.74 -3.44 10.95
N PRO A 103 -20.85 -2.46 11.88
CA PRO A 103 -21.61 -1.23 11.67
C PRO A 103 -21.29 -0.58 10.33
N GLU A 104 -22.31 -0.09 9.63
CA GLU A 104 -22.19 0.34 8.23
C GLU A 104 -21.13 1.42 8.03
N GLU A 105 -21.04 2.35 8.97
CA GLU A 105 -20.10 3.46 9.00
C GLU A 105 -18.63 3.05 9.14
N ASN A 106 -18.38 1.85 9.66
CA ASN A 106 -17.04 1.29 9.92
C ASN A 106 -16.66 0.17 8.94
N ARG A 107 -17.58 -0.25 8.07
CA ARG A 107 -17.33 -1.29 7.07
C ARG A 107 -16.09 -0.99 6.24
N CYS A 108 -15.22 -1.99 6.12
CA CYS A 108 -14.07 -1.92 5.25
C CYS A 108 -14.34 -2.66 3.94
N LYS A 109 -14.49 -1.91 2.85
CA LYS A 109 -14.69 -2.48 1.51
C LYS A 109 -13.39 -3.12 1.03
N ARG A 110 -13.46 -4.38 0.62
CA ARG A 110 -12.35 -5.04 -0.06
C ARG A 110 -12.07 -4.38 -1.40
N LYS A 111 -10.80 -4.35 -1.77
CA LYS A 111 -10.27 -3.89 -3.05
C LYS A 111 -9.71 -5.10 -3.78
N ASN A 112 -10.11 -5.25 -5.03
CA ASN A 112 -9.49 -6.22 -5.93
C ASN A 112 -8.50 -5.50 -6.82
N PHE A 113 -7.19 -5.67 -6.55
CA PHE A 113 -6.15 -5.07 -7.38
C PHE A 113 -6.10 -5.68 -8.79
N ASN A 114 -6.61 -6.89 -9.00
CA ASN A 114 -6.71 -7.57 -10.30
C ASN A 114 -5.40 -7.61 -11.10
N VAL A 115 -4.29 -7.91 -10.43
CA VAL A 115 -2.95 -7.93 -11.02
C VAL A 115 -2.15 -9.12 -10.52
N ASN A 116 -1.11 -9.49 -11.27
CA ASN A 116 -0.14 -10.49 -10.80
C ASN A 116 0.73 -9.93 -9.67
N GLY A 117 1.40 -10.82 -8.94
CA GLY A 117 2.23 -10.46 -7.77
C GLY A 117 3.36 -9.47 -8.08
N LYS A 118 3.99 -9.53 -9.28
CA LYS A 118 5.05 -8.58 -9.68
C LYS A 118 4.52 -7.16 -9.82
N ILE A 119 3.36 -7.01 -10.47
CA ILE A 119 2.69 -5.70 -10.62
C ILE A 119 2.19 -5.20 -9.25
N PHE A 120 1.58 -6.08 -8.45
CA PHE A 120 1.12 -5.71 -7.11
C PHE A 120 2.27 -5.23 -6.21
N LYS A 121 3.42 -5.92 -6.23
CA LYS A 121 4.59 -5.53 -5.44
C LYS A 121 5.02 -4.09 -5.73
N LYS A 122 5.10 -3.70 -7.01
CA LYS A 122 5.41 -2.33 -7.41
C LYS A 122 4.37 -1.31 -6.93
N LYS A 123 3.08 -1.64 -7.05
CA LYS A 123 1.99 -0.81 -6.52
C LYS A 123 2.14 -0.60 -5.01
N LEU A 124 2.42 -1.66 -4.26
CA LEU A 124 2.62 -1.61 -2.81
C LEU A 124 3.86 -0.80 -2.44
N GLU A 125 4.99 -1.00 -3.12
CA GLU A 125 6.22 -0.25 -2.87
C GLU A 125 6.03 1.26 -3.11
N LEU A 126 5.37 1.64 -4.21
CA LEU A 126 5.07 3.05 -4.49
C LEU A 126 4.08 3.63 -3.48
N TYR A 127 3.07 2.84 -3.07
CA TYR A 127 2.15 3.25 -2.03
C TYR A 127 2.85 3.51 -0.69
N ILE A 128 3.72 2.59 -0.25
CA ILE A 128 4.53 2.75 0.96
C ILE A 128 5.40 4.00 0.85
N PHE A 129 6.05 4.22 -0.29
CA PHE A 129 6.84 5.43 -0.53
C PHE A 129 6.03 6.71 -0.30
N LEU A 130 4.85 6.81 -0.90
CA LEU A 130 3.96 7.98 -0.75
C LEU A 130 3.48 8.19 0.69
N GLU A 131 3.34 7.12 1.47
CA GLU A 131 3.00 7.18 2.90
C GLU A 131 4.12 7.76 3.78
N PHE A 132 5.38 7.51 3.42
CA PHE A 132 6.53 8.03 4.17
C PHE A 132 7.06 9.34 3.62
N TYR A 133 6.69 9.73 2.41
CA TYR A 133 7.26 10.89 1.72
C TYR A 133 7.19 12.19 2.55
N ASP A 134 6.03 12.56 3.08
CA ASP A 134 5.89 13.82 3.84
C ASP A 134 6.78 13.84 5.08
N TYR A 135 6.78 12.73 5.84
CA TYR A 135 7.61 12.59 7.03
C TYR A 135 9.10 12.75 6.68
N ILE A 136 9.56 12.11 5.60
CA ILE A 136 10.94 12.18 5.18
C ILE A 136 11.27 13.60 4.72
N LYS A 137 10.41 14.21 3.90
CA LYS A 137 10.57 15.56 3.38
C LYS A 137 10.71 16.59 4.51
N ASP A 138 9.89 16.48 5.56
CA ASP A 138 9.92 17.38 6.72
C ASP A 138 11.20 17.22 7.54
N LYS A 139 11.83 16.04 7.50
CA LYS A 139 13.09 15.76 8.20
C LYS A 139 14.34 16.12 7.39
N LEU A 140 14.24 16.26 6.06
CA LEU A 140 15.38 16.61 5.21
C LEU A 140 16.00 17.95 5.61
N GLY A 141 17.32 17.92 5.86
CA GLY A 141 18.11 19.07 6.29
C GLY A 141 18.07 19.34 7.79
N THR A 142 17.27 18.58 8.55
CA THR A 142 17.18 18.71 10.03
C THR A 142 17.85 17.56 10.78
N VAL A 143 18.14 16.46 10.08
CA VAL A 143 18.87 15.30 10.61
C VAL A 143 20.35 15.36 10.22
N ASP A 144 21.17 14.49 10.81
CA ASP A 144 22.58 14.38 10.46
C ASP A 144 22.80 14.01 8.99
N THR A 145 24.00 14.29 8.48
CA THR A 145 24.36 14.09 7.07
C THR A 145 24.10 12.67 6.59
N LYS A 146 24.47 11.65 7.38
CA LYS A 146 24.31 10.24 7.01
C LYS A 146 22.83 9.85 6.94
N GLN A 147 22.00 10.36 7.83
CA GLN A 147 20.57 10.12 7.81
C GLN A 147 19.87 10.88 6.67
N ASN A 148 20.31 12.11 6.37
CA ASN A 148 19.86 12.85 5.19
C ASN A 148 20.18 12.09 3.89
N GLU A 149 21.40 11.56 3.76
CA GLU A 149 21.79 10.75 2.59
C GLU A 149 20.86 9.55 2.40
N LYS A 150 20.57 8.80 3.47
CA LYS A 150 19.62 7.67 3.40
C LYS A 150 18.22 8.10 2.97
N TYR A 151 17.75 9.26 3.43
CA TYR A 151 16.47 9.81 3.02
C TYR A 151 16.47 10.22 1.55
N CYS A 152 17.55 10.83 1.08
CA CYS A 152 17.71 11.17 -0.34
C CYS A 152 17.79 9.93 -1.23
N ASP A 153 18.47 8.86 -0.78
CA ASP A 153 18.52 7.58 -1.49
C ASP A 153 17.12 6.95 -1.58
N TYR A 154 16.38 6.89 -0.47
CA TYR A 154 15.02 6.37 -0.46
C TYR A 154 14.06 7.17 -1.37
N ILE A 155 14.23 8.50 -1.41
CA ILE A 155 13.46 9.36 -2.32
C ILE A 155 13.79 9.07 -3.77
N LYS A 156 15.08 8.91 -4.09
CA LYS A 156 15.51 8.53 -5.43
C LYS A 156 14.90 7.18 -5.84
N ASP A 157 14.97 6.18 -4.97
CA ASP A 157 14.40 4.85 -5.24
C ASP A 157 12.89 4.91 -5.54
N GLY A 158 12.14 5.73 -4.79
CA GLY A 158 10.72 5.96 -5.03
C GLY A 158 10.44 6.62 -6.39
N PHE A 159 11.29 7.56 -6.81
CA PHE A 159 11.16 8.22 -8.11
C PHE A 159 11.50 7.25 -9.24
N ASP A 160 12.63 6.54 -9.14
CA ASP A 160 13.04 5.52 -10.10
C ASP A 160 11.95 4.46 -10.29
N LEU A 161 11.30 4.03 -9.20
CA LEU A 161 10.14 3.14 -9.24
C LEU A 161 8.96 3.75 -10.03
N TYR A 162 8.61 5.01 -9.78
CA TYR A 162 7.56 5.71 -10.53
C TYR A 162 7.88 5.77 -12.03
N TYR A 163 9.11 6.09 -12.44
CA TYR A 163 9.48 6.14 -13.86
C TYR A 163 9.41 4.76 -14.51
N ASN A 164 9.88 3.74 -13.82
CA ASN A 164 9.78 2.36 -14.30
C ASN A 164 8.32 1.97 -14.50
N MET A 165 7.43 2.31 -13.56
CA MET A 165 5.99 2.05 -13.69
C MET A 165 5.36 2.87 -14.83
N LYS A 166 5.74 4.13 -15.01
CA LYS A 166 5.24 4.99 -16.08
C LYS A 166 5.67 4.48 -17.46
N SER A 167 6.93 4.09 -17.61
CA SER A 167 7.46 3.48 -18.84
C SER A 167 6.73 2.17 -19.18
N GLU A 168 6.55 1.29 -18.20
CA GLU A 168 5.76 0.08 -18.36
C GLU A 168 4.30 0.37 -18.76
N ALA A 169 3.69 1.41 -18.18
CA ALA A 169 2.31 1.80 -18.51
C ALA A 169 2.16 2.33 -19.93
N ILE A 170 3.20 2.94 -20.53
CA ILE A 170 3.18 3.36 -21.94
C ILE A 170 3.17 2.14 -22.88
N LEU A 171 3.90 1.08 -22.50
CA LEU A 171 4.00 -0.16 -23.28
C LEU A 171 2.78 -1.08 -23.10
N GLN A 172 2.03 -0.90 -22.02
CA GLN A 172 0.90 -1.75 -21.63
C GLN A 172 -0.45 -1.09 -21.95
N THR A 173 -1.35 -1.83 -22.59
CA THR A 173 -2.70 -1.34 -22.92
C THR A 173 -3.63 -1.24 -21.70
N ASN A 174 -3.31 -1.92 -20.60
CA ASN A 174 -4.25 -2.18 -19.49
C ASN A 174 -4.20 -1.19 -18.31
N ARG A 175 -3.62 0.02 -18.46
CA ARG A 175 -3.72 1.15 -17.48
C ARG A 175 -3.48 0.76 -16.02
N VAL A 176 -2.61 -0.23 -15.80
CA VAL A 176 -2.57 -0.98 -14.54
C VAL A 176 -2.10 -0.15 -13.37
N TYR A 177 -1.28 0.88 -13.61
CA TYR A 177 -0.69 1.74 -12.58
C TYR A 177 -1.35 3.12 -12.47
N ASN A 178 -2.47 3.36 -13.16
CA ASN A 178 -3.03 4.72 -13.28
C ASN A 178 -3.29 5.39 -11.92
N ASP A 179 -3.88 4.67 -10.98
CA ASP A 179 -4.20 5.21 -9.66
C ASP A 179 -2.93 5.60 -8.90
N GLU A 180 -1.88 4.77 -8.94
CA GLU A 180 -0.63 5.06 -8.23
C GLU A 180 0.17 6.17 -8.91
N LEU A 181 0.21 6.21 -10.25
CA LEU A 181 0.86 7.30 -10.98
C LEU A 181 0.16 8.64 -10.71
N PHE A 182 -1.18 8.65 -10.72
CA PHE A 182 -1.96 9.84 -10.39
C PHE A 182 -1.73 10.28 -8.95
N ALA A 183 -1.71 9.35 -7.99
CA ALA A 183 -1.44 9.66 -6.59
C ALA A 183 -0.04 10.26 -6.40
N PHE A 184 0.97 9.74 -7.11
CA PHE A 184 2.33 10.26 -7.09
C PHE A 184 2.41 11.69 -7.64
N GLU A 185 1.85 11.92 -8.83
CA GLU A 185 1.84 13.25 -9.46
C GLU A 185 1.09 14.27 -8.60
N LYS A 186 -0.03 13.87 -7.97
CA LYS A 186 -0.76 14.74 -7.04
C LYS A 186 0.02 15.05 -5.76
N LYS A 187 0.81 14.10 -5.27
CA LYS A 187 1.62 14.28 -4.06
C LYS A 187 2.80 15.21 -4.30
N LEU A 188 3.44 15.09 -5.46
CA LEU A 188 4.62 15.86 -5.83
C LEU A 188 4.24 17.10 -6.62
N ASP A 189 3.70 18.10 -5.93
CA ASP A 189 3.50 19.44 -6.51
C ASP A 189 4.85 20.05 -6.95
N ASN A 190 4.84 20.82 -8.03
CA ASN A 190 6.03 21.35 -8.70
C ASN A 190 6.91 22.23 -7.80
N THR A 191 6.30 22.93 -6.85
CA THR A 191 7.00 23.76 -5.85
C THR A 191 7.89 22.93 -4.93
N ASN A 192 7.49 21.70 -4.61
CA ASN A 192 8.23 20.80 -3.71
C ASN A 192 9.49 20.21 -4.35
N LEU A 193 9.61 20.24 -5.68
CA LEU A 193 10.65 19.54 -6.42
C LEU A 193 11.99 20.30 -6.44
N CYS A 194 11.96 21.62 -6.57
CA CYS A 194 13.20 22.42 -6.56
C CYS A 194 13.84 22.39 -5.17
N ASP A 195 13.04 22.56 -4.11
CA ASP A 195 13.50 22.44 -2.71
C ASP A 195 14.11 21.07 -2.43
N LEU A 196 13.47 20.01 -2.94
CA LEU A 196 13.96 18.64 -2.79
C LEU A 196 15.30 18.44 -3.50
N THR A 197 15.46 19.01 -4.70
CA THR A 197 16.71 18.90 -5.48
C THR A 197 17.86 19.62 -4.79
N LYS A 198 17.60 20.76 -4.13
CA LYS A 198 18.60 21.46 -3.30
C LYS A 198 19.00 20.64 -2.07
N LYS A 199 18.04 20.02 -1.39
CA LYS A 199 18.28 19.20 -0.19
C LYS A 199 18.91 17.84 -0.47
N CYS A 200 18.69 17.30 -1.67
CA CYS A 200 19.22 16.00 -2.11
C CYS A 200 20.04 16.14 -3.39
N PRO A 201 21.22 16.77 -3.34
CA PRO A 201 22.06 16.96 -4.51
C PRO A 201 22.60 15.62 -5.06
N HIS A 202 23.00 15.61 -6.33
CA HIS A 202 23.62 14.45 -7.01
C HIS A 202 22.74 13.19 -7.12
N ARG A 203 21.41 13.31 -7.01
CA ARG A 203 20.46 12.20 -7.22
C ARG A 203 19.67 12.28 -8.52
N CYS A 204 20.03 13.21 -9.41
CA CYS A 204 19.41 13.41 -10.71
C CYS A 204 17.88 13.57 -10.68
N LEU A 205 17.33 14.05 -9.55
CA LEU A 205 15.90 14.25 -9.38
C LEU A 205 15.33 15.28 -10.37
N GLY A 206 16.16 16.19 -10.91
CA GLY A 206 15.75 17.19 -11.91
C GLY A 206 15.53 16.63 -13.33
N ILE A 207 16.42 15.75 -13.81
CA ILE A 207 16.33 15.14 -15.17
C ILE A 207 15.03 14.34 -15.34
N ILE A 208 14.60 13.77 -14.22
CA ILE A 208 13.38 13.01 -14.04
C ILE A 208 12.12 13.85 -14.43
N PHE A 209 12.10 15.17 -14.24
CA PHE A 209 10.95 16.06 -14.58
C PHE A 209 11.18 16.98 -15.81
N ASP A 210 12.34 16.91 -16.43
CA ASP A 210 12.80 17.86 -17.45
C ASP A 210 11.99 17.85 -18.77
N THR A 211 11.04 16.93 -18.93
CA THR A 211 10.18 16.90 -20.13
C THR A 211 9.03 17.92 -20.11
N LYS A 212 8.76 18.60 -18.99
CA LYS A 212 7.76 19.71 -18.92
C LYS A 212 8.21 20.98 -18.18
N ASN A 213 9.22 20.94 -17.31
CA ASN A 213 9.44 21.97 -16.28
C ASN A 213 10.82 22.66 -16.30
N LYS A 214 11.57 22.62 -17.40
CA LYS A 214 12.90 23.26 -17.54
C LYS A 214 12.96 24.74 -17.09
N THR A 215 11.84 25.44 -17.05
CA THR A 215 11.74 26.85 -16.67
C THR A 215 11.60 27.11 -15.16
N LEU A 216 11.39 26.10 -14.30
CA LEU A 216 10.96 26.32 -12.92
C LEU A 216 12.07 26.27 -11.85
N CYS A 217 13.10 25.44 -12.01
CA CYS A 217 14.25 25.45 -11.10
C CYS A 217 15.37 26.30 -11.72
N GLN A 218 15.22 27.62 -11.68
CA GLN A 218 16.34 28.50 -11.97
C GLN A 218 17.45 28.19 -10.94
N ALA A 219 18.60 27.75 -11.44
CA ALA A 219 19.80 27.61 -10.63
C ALA A 219 20.09 28.99 -10.03
N GLU A 220 19.98 29.11 -8.71
CA GLU A 220 20.53 30.26 -8.00
C GLU A 220 22.03 30.29 -8.31
N GLN A 221 22.45 31.41 -8.88
CA GLN A 221 23.83 31.72 -9.30
C GLN A 221 24.79 31.77 -8.11
#